data_AF-A0A067QDJ8-F1
#
_entry.id   AF-A0A067QDJ8-F1
#
_cell.length_a   1.000
_cell.length_b   1.000
_cell.length_c   1.000
_cell.angle_alpha   90.00
_cell.angle_beta   90.00
_cell.angle_gamma   90.00
#
_symmetry.space_group_name_H-M   'P 1'
#
loop_
_entity.id
_entity.type
_entity.pdbx_description
1 polymer ?
#
loop_
_entity_poly.entity_id
_entity_poly.type
_entity_poly.pdbx_seq_one_letter_code
_entity_poly.pdbx_strand_id
1 'polypeptide(L)' 'MEEDTDVLLVMLQSLLTVPVPSQSVLLDALVESNGDVNAAASFINSRKSSVAPRSRFSPEKKRNRPSDLDDWLK' A
#
# COMPACT_ATOMS: atom_id res chain seq x y z
N MET A 1 -17.71 -18.36 -5.70
CA MET A 1 -17.58 -16.89 -5.55
C MET A 1 -16.19 -16.47 -5.05
N GLU A 2 -15.32 -17.40 -4.59
CA GLU A 2 -13.89 -17.09 -4.32
C GLU A 2 -13.04 -17.07 -5.61
N GLU A 3 -13.41 -17.87 -6.62
CA GLU A 3 -12.71 -17.94 -7.91
C GLU A 3 -12.67 -16.57 -8.63
N ASP A 4 -13.71 -15.76 -8.46
CA ASP A 4 -13.79 -14.43 -9.09
C ASP A 4 -12.75 -13.46 -8.50
N THR A 5 -12.51 -13.53 -7.19
CA THR A 5 -11.53 -12.65 -6.52
C THR A 5 -10.09 -12.98 -6.87
N ASP A 6 -9.76 -14.27 -7.02
CA ASP A 6 -8.42 -14.69 -7.41
C ASP A 6 -8.10 -14.28 -8.85
N VAL A 7 -9.07 -14.39 -9.76
CA VAL A 7 -8.93 -13.91 -11.14
C VAL A 7 -8.68 -12.40 -11.18
N LEU A 8 -9.43 -11.62 -10.39
CA LEU A 8 -9.25 -10.16 -10.29
C LEU A 8 -7.86 -9.80 -9.75
N LEU A 9 -7.37 -10.52 -8.74
CA LEU A 9 -6.03 -10.31 -8.18
C LEU A 9 -4.93 -10.60 -9.20
N VAL A 10 -5.05 -11.69 -9.97
CA VAL A 10 -4.08 -12.02 -11.03
C VAL A 10 -4.09 -10.97 -12.15
N MET A 11 -5.27 -10.52 -12.57
CA MET A 11 -5.39 -9.44 -13.56
C MET A 11 -4.79 -8.13 -13.05
N LEU A 12 -5.04 -7.79 -11.78
CA LEU A 12 -4.47 -6.61 -11.14
C LEU A 12 -2.93 -6.69 -11.12
N GLN A 13 -2.37 -7.84 -10.70
CA GLN A 13 -0.93 -8.05 -10.64
C GLN A 13 -0.24 -7.88 -12.00
N SER A 14 -0.88 -8.31 -13.09
CA SER A 14 -0.35 -8.14 -14.45
C SER A 14 -0.26 -6.66 -14.88
N LEU A 15 -1.14 -5.81 -14.35
CA LEU A 15 -1.20 -4.37 -14.66
C LEU A 15 -0.30 -3.51 -13.77
N LEU A 16 0.32 -4.10 -12.74
CA LEU A 16 1.20 -3.38 -11.84
C LEU A 16 2.58 -3.21 -12.45
N THR A 17 3.02 -1.95 -12.55
CA THR A 17 4.38 -1.62 -12.98
C THR A 17 5.37 -1.61 -11.82
N VAL A 18 4.90 -1.97 -10.62
CA VAL A 18 5.62 -1.94 -9.35
C VAL A 18 5.84 -3.37 -8.85
N PRO A 19 6.85 -3.61 -7.97
CA PRO A 19 6.99 -4.91 -7.30
C PRO A 19 5.67 -5.31 -6.65
N VAL A 20 5.27 -6.57 -6.81
CA VAL A 20 3.97 -7.08 -6.41
C VAL A 20 3.69 -6.73 -4.93
N PRO A 21 2.69 -5.86 -4.66
CA PRO A 21 2.29 -5.49 -3.30
C PRO A 21 1.74 -6.70 -2.54
N SER A 22 1.64 -6.57 -1.22
CA SER A 22 0.95 -7.58 -0.41
C SER A 22 -0.52 -7.71 -0.83
N GLN A 23 -1.07 -8.91 -0.69
CA GLN A 23 -2.46 -9.21 -1.06
C GLN A 23 -3.47 -8.29 -0.36
N SER A 24 -3.21 -7.88 0.88
CA SER A 24 -4.03 -6.89 1.60
C SER A 24 -4.17 -5.58 0.84
N VAL A 25 -3.06 -5.05 0.29
CA VAL A 25 -3.05 -3.78 -0.45
C VAL A 25 -3.79 -3.91 -1.78
N LEU A 26 -3.72 -5.07 -2.42
CA LEU A 26 -4.46 -5.36 -3.65
C LEU A 26 -5.97 -5.39 -3.40
N LEU A 27 -6.39 -6.05 -2.32
CA LEU A 27 -7.79 -6.15 -1.93
C LEU A 27 -8.35 -4.79 -1.51
N ASP A 28 -7.61 -4.02 -0.70
CA ASP A 28 -8.00 -2.66 -0.31
C ASP A 28 -8.20 -1.77 -1.54
N ALA A 29 -7.28 -1.83 -2.52
CA ALA A 29 -7.39 -1.06 -3.75
C ALA A 29 -8.60 -1.47 -4.61
N LEU A 30 -8.93 -2.77 -4.65
CA LEU A 30 -10.14 -3.26 -5.34
C LEU A 30 -11.42 -2.80 -4.63
N VAL A 31 -11.44 -2.78 -3.30
CA VAL A 31 -12.57 -2.27 -2.52
C VAL A 31 -12.74 -0.77 -2.75
N GLU A 32 -11.66 0.01 -2.69
CA GLU A 32 -11.69 1.46 -2.96
C GLU A 32 -12.11 1.76 -4.42
N SER A 33 -11.79 0.86 -5.35
CA SER A 33 -12.11 1.00 -6.78
C SER A 33 -13.41 0.30 -7.19
N ASN A 34 -14.23 -0.16 -6.24
CA ASN A 34 -15.49 -0.86 -6.48
C ASN A 34 -15.37 -2.05 -7.46
N GLY A 35 -14.28 -2.82 -7.36
CA GLY A 35 -14.00 -3.97 -8.21
C GLY A 35 -13.41 -3.66 -9.58
N ASP A 36 -13.10 -2.39 -9.89
CA ASP A 36 -12.42 -2.03 -11.13
C ASP A 36 -10.90 -2.24 -11.03
N VAL A 37 -10.40 -3.19 -11.80
CA VAL A 37 -8.98 -3.60 -11.84
C VAL A 37 -8.08 -2.50 -12.40
N ASN A 38 -8.53 -1.75 -13.41
CA ASN A 38 -7.73 -0.68 -14.03
C ASN A 38 -7.60 0.52 -13.10
N ALA A 39 -8.69 0.89 -12.43
CA ALA A 39 -8.68 1.94 -11.43
C ALA A 39 -7.80 1.56 -10.23
N ALA A 40 -7.89 0.32 -9.75
CA ALA A 40 -7.05 -0.20 -8.67
C ALA A 40 -5.56 -0.20 -9.05
N ALA A 41 -5.22 -0.62 -10.28
CA ALA A 41 -3.84 -0.59 -10.78
C ALA A 41 -3.29 0.84 -10.83
N SER A 42 -4.08 1.78 -11.38
CA SER A 42 -3.72 3.19 -11.45
C SER A 42 -3.51 3.80 -10.06
N PHE A 43 -4.37 3.43 -9.10
CA PHE A 43 -4.25 3.86 -7.71
C PHE A 43 -2.98 3.35 -7.04
N ILE A 44 -2.64 2.07 -7.22
CA ILE A 44 -1.42 1.47 -6.66
C ILE A 44 -0.16 2.06 -7.31
N ASN A 45 -0.16 2.18 -8.64
CA ASN A 45 0.97 2.74 -9.40
C ASN A 45 1.20 4.22 -9.06
N SER A 46 0.14 5.01 -8.83
CA SER A 46 0.23 6.43 -8.46
C SER A 46 0.66 6.67 -7.01
N ARG A 47 0.30 5.79 -6.06
CA ARG A 47 0.72 5.91 -4.65
C ARG A 47 2.25 5.94 -4.50
N LYS A 48 3.01 5.25 -5.37
CA LYS A 48 4.49 5.29 -5.34
C LYS A 48 5.09 6.64 -5.73
N SER A 49 4.34 7.48 -6.45
CA SER A 49 4.74 8.86 -6.78
C SER A 49 4.60 9.83 -5.60
N SER A 50 3.96 9.40 -4.49
CA SER A 50 3.69 10.28 -3.34
C SER A 50 4.58 10.07 -2.12
N VAL A 51 5.66 9.26 -2.24
CA VAL A 51 6.74 9.23 -1.24
C VAL A 51 7.79 10.31 -1.55
N ALA A 52 7.32 11.55 -1.62
CA ALA A 52 8.08 12.74 -1.22
C ALA A 52 7.18 13.49 -0.22
N PRO A 53 7.73 13.94 0.91
CA PRO A 53 6.99 14.12 2.14
C PRO A 53 5.96 15.22 1.99
N ARG A 54 4.73 14.98 2.44
CA ARG A 54 3.80 16.06 2.77
C ARG A 54 4.31 16.76 4.03
N SER A 55 5.42 17.48 3.91
CA SER A 55 5.62 18.71 4.64
C SER A 55 4.51 19.65 4.21
N ARG A 56 3.62 19.99 5.14
CA ARG A 56 3.03 21.31 5.29
C ARG A 56 2.40 21.40 6.69
N PHE A 57 3.23 21.89 7.61
CA PHE A 57 2.91 22.50 8.91
C PHE A 57 2.45 21.61 10.07
N SER A 58 3.41 21.26 10.94
CA SER A 58 3.33 21.51 12.38
C SER A 58 4.76 21.65 12.93
N PRO A 59 5.12 22.73 13.62
CA PRO A 59 6.36 22.76 14.39
C PRO A 59 6.16 21.87 15.63
N GLU A 60 7.27 21.42 16.22
CA GLU A 60 7.35 20.80 17.55
C GLU A 60 6.96 19.31 17.66
N LYS A 61 8.00 18.46 17.77
CA LYS A 61 8.51 17.91 19.05
C LYS A 61 9.13 16.55 18.77
N LYS A 62 10.46 16.45 18.90
CA LYS A 62 11.22 15.20 18.84
C LYS A 62 10.60 14.19 19.81
N ARG A 63 9.98 13.14 19.27
CA ARG A 63 9.48 12.02 20.07
C ARG A 63 10.66 11.09 20.35
N ASN A 64 11.22 11.20 21.55
CA ASN A 64 12.17 10.21 22.09
C ASN A 64 11.48 8.85 22.06
N ARG A 65 11.95 7.95 21.21
CA ARG A 65 11.62 6.52 21.32
C ARG A 65 12.54 5.94 22.39
N PRO A 66 12.04 5.26 23.43
CA PRO A 66 12.92 4.49 24.30
C PRO A 66 13.57 3.39 23.46
N SER A 67 14.89 3.26 23.55
CA SER A 67 15.73 2.27 22.88
C SER A 67 15.53 0.84 23.41
N ASP A 68 14.41 0.58 24.08
CA ASP A 68 14.14 -0.67 24.81
C ASP A 68 13.80 -1.85 23.88
N LEU A 69 13.41 -1.58 22.62
CA LEU A 69 13.08 -2.65 21.67
C LEU A 69 14.32 -3.36 21.09
N ASP A 70 15.49 -2.71 21.08
CA ASP A 70 16.73 -3.29 20.52
C ASP A 70 17.45 -4.22 21.51
N ASP A 71 17.13 -4.17 22.82
CA ASP A 71 17.71 -5.07 23.83
C ASP A 71 16.95 -6.40 23.98
N TRP A 72 15.80 -6.56 23.30
CA TRP A 72 15.00 -7.80 23.31
C TRP A 72 15.47 -8.85 22.30
N LEU A 73 16.47 -8.54 21.47
CA LEU A 73 16.99 -9.41 20.40
C LEU A 73 18.44 -9.89 20.65
N LYS A 74 18.88 -9.94 21.91
CA LYS A 74 20.12 -10.64 22.31
C LYS A 74 19.86 -12.09 22.70
#